data_AF-A0A2E5FKL2-F1
#
_entry.id   AF-A0A2E5FKL2-F1
#
_cell.length_a   1.000
_cell.length_b   1.000
_cell.length_c   1.000
_cell.angle_alpha   90.00
_cell.angle_beta   90.00
_cell.angle_gamma   90.00
#
_symmetry.space_group_name_H-M   'P 1'
#
loop_
_entity.id
_entity.type
_entity.pdbx_description
1 polymer ?
#
loop_
_entity_poly.entity_id
_entity_poly.type
_entity_poly.pdbx_seq_one_letter_code
_entity_poly.pdbx_strand_id
1 'polypeptide(L)'
;MTFCEAIKNTLFKNRCNFKGRAARSGFWCFIGFVLPIASALASENLGKINFPTSGLPEAQVHFEQGVLFLHSFEYDDAAEEFRKAQLVDPHFAMAYWGEAMTHNKPLWRKLEQESGQRVLIRLGEKQEMRLAKASTVREKGYLGAVEKLFFSDAPEVERDSAYAAAMGKLAAQFPDDMEAAAFHALAILGTAQGKRDFKTYMKAASVAQTVFERNPSHPGAAHYLIHSFDDPIHAPLGLPAAQVYADIAPAAAHALHMPSHIFVALGMWNRTAASNEDSWRAADNRVRRKGLSLKDRSYHALLWMQYAYLQQGRYLEARKLLDVMTQDTEELDIPLTRRHLAAMRAQYVIETRHWDTKELFHDLDFASVRAEDIAALLFTQGMTAVKNGTAASAEKQLNKLEERVKILSEKSKKSQSFDATRESRGFDATRATTLQLRGLLDLARGDEVAGLKSLQESTRIQEKMPLAYGPPSPVKPPHELLGEVLLKLGRYAEASTAFDKALEFAPKRALSLLGAARAAKQGGDLPRAEQFYSMLQSVWNKSDALPERDEFSTP
;
A
#
# COMPACT_ATOMS: atom_id res chain seq x y z
N MET A 1 27.91 17.00 34.03
CA MET A 1 28.17 18.17 34.91
C MET A 1 28.62 19.29 33.98
N THR A 2 27.98 20.43 33.77
CA THR A 2 26.77 21.12 34.29
C THR A 2 26.69 22.34 33.34
N PHE A 3 25.64 22.53 32.54
CA PHE A 3 24.43 23.31 32.82
C PHE A 3 24.66 24.77 33.29
N CYS A 4 24.19 25.72 32.47
CA CYS A 4 23.93 27.16 32.73
C CYS A 4 25.15 28.05 32.99
N GLU A 5 25.30 29.25 32.41
CA GLU A 5 24.31 30.29 32.15
C GLU A 5 24.93 31.41 31.28
N ALA A 6 24.08 32.36 30.82
CA ALA A 6 24.39 33.76 30.51
C ALA A 6 24.29 34.21 29.04
N ILE A 7 23.06 34.49 28.56
CA ILE A 7 22.76 35.68 27.75
C ILE A 7 21.31 36.13 28.03
N LYS A 8 21.10 37.16 28.87
CA LYS A 8 19.91 38.04 28.79
C LYS A 8 20.24 39.48 29.19
N ASN A 9 20.38 40.29 28.15
CA ASN A 9 19.98 41.69 27.94
C ASN A 9 19.84 42.66 29.13
N THR A 10 20.83 43.54 29.14
CA THR A 10 20.96 44.95 29.50
C THR A 10 19.71 45.84 29.38
N LEU A 11 19.37 46.48 30.51
CA LEU A 11 18.97 47.89 30.78
C LEU A 11 17.93 48.59 29.88
N PHE A 12 16.87 49.14 30.50
CA PHE A 12 16.61 50.59 30.50
C PHE A 12 15.64 51.03 31.63
N LYS A 13 16.20 51.86 32.53
CA LYS A 13 15.65 52.98 33.32
C LYS A 13 14.12 53.09 33.58
N ASN A 14 13.73 53.16 34.86
CA ASN A 14 13.46 54.44 35.56
C ASN A 14 13.03 54.20 37.03
N ARG A 15 13.66 54.94 37.96
CA ARG A 15 13.27 55.03 39.39
C ARG A 15 12.45 56.30 39.61
N CYS A 16 11.39 56.22 40.44
CA CYS A 16 11.03 57.26 41.43
C CYS A 16 9.97 56.76 42.44
N ASN A 17 10.45 56.40 43.63
CA ASN A 17 10.06 56.82 44.98
C ASN A 17 8.59 57.17 45.39
N PHE A 18 8.14 56.43 46.42
CA PHE A 18 7.73 56.88 47.78
C PHE A 18 6.25 56.76 48.24
N LYS A 19 6.16 56.27 49.50
CA LYS A 19 5.12 56.37 50.55
C LYS A 19 4.06 55.29 50.61
N GLY A 20 4.22 54.44 51.65
CA GLY A 20 3.31 53.37 52.00
C GLY A 20 2.08 53.80 52.79
N ARG A 21 1.24 52.80 53.07
CA ARG A 21 0.38 52.71 54.24
C ARG A 21 0.03 51.25 54.51
N ALA A 22 -0.03 50.93 55.79
CA ALA A 22 -0.17 49.60 56.36
C ALA A 22 -1.58 49.02 56.21
N ALA A 23 -1.59 47.69 56.11
CA ALA A 23 -2.49 46.71 56.73
C ALA A 23 -4.01 46.98 56.72
N ARG A 24 -4.74 46.12 56.01
CA ARG A 24 -5.94 45.44 56.53
C ARG A 24 -5.99 44.03 55.96
N SER A 25 -5.90 43.06 56.88
CA SER A 25 -6.04 41.63 56.68
C SER A 25 -7.50 41.27 56.33
N GLY A 26 -7.71 40.76 55.12
CA GLY A 26 -8.96 40.11 54.71
C GLY A 26 -8.69 38.64 54.45
N PHE A 27 -9.15 37.78 55.36
CA PHE A 27 -9.15 36.33 55.19
C PHE A 27 -10.17 35.99 54.09
N TRP A 28 -9.72 35.66 52.88
CA TRP A 28 -10.57 35.10 51.82
C TRP A 28 -10.28 33.60 51.71
N CYS A 29 -11.24 32.80 52.15
CA CYS A 29 -11.24 31.36 51.96
C CYS A 29 -11.48 31.08 50.46
N PHE A 30 -10.40 30.82 49.70
CA PHE A 30 -10.52 30.27 48.35
C PHE A 30 -10.90 28.80 48.46
N ILE A 31 -12.20 28.51 48.30
CA ILE A 31 -12.67 27.17 47.97
C ILE A 31 -12.22 26.91 46.53
N GLY A 32 -11.13 26.16 46.37
CA GLY A 32 -10.67 25.69 45.07
C GLY A 32 -11.66 24.69 44.49
N PHE A 33 -12.52 25.16 43.58
CA PHE A 33 -13.23 24.27 42.66
C PHE A 33 -12.20 23.68 41.69
N VAL A 34 -11.77 22.45 41.98
CA VAL A 34 -11.10 21.61 40.97
C VAL A 34 -12.18 21.18 39.99
N LEU A 35 -12.35 21.95 38.91
CA LEU A 35 -13.08 21.49 37.73
C LEU A 35 -12.35 20.25 37.20
N PRO A 36 -12.99 19.08 37.11
CA PRO A 36 -12.40 17.98 36.39
C PRO A 36 -12.34 18.42 34.93
N ILE A 37 -11.14 18.62 34.41
CA ILE A 37 -10.93 18.65 32.96
C ILE A 37 -11.20 17.22 32.51
N ALA A 38 -12.46 16.92 32.22
CA ALA A 38 -12.80 15.79 31.39
C ALA A 38 -12.16 16.09 30.04
N SER A 39 -10.95 15.54 29.82
CA SER A 39 -10.46 15.34 28.47
C SER A 39 -11.47 14.43 27.79
N ALA A 40 -12.45 15.03 27.12
CA ALA A 40 -13.19 14.34 26.09
C ALA A 40 -12.12 13.87 25.09
N LEU A 41 -11.74 12.60 25.16
CA LEU A 41 -11.01 11.94 24.09
C LEU A 41 -11.90 12.12 22.87
N ALA A 42 -11.53 13.07 21.99
CA ALA A 42 -12.20 13.22 20.71
C ALA A 42 -12.15 11.84 20.05
N SER A 43 -13.31 11.21 19.83
CA SER A 43 -13.32 9.90 19.20
C SER A 43 -12.66 10.05 17.83
N GLU A 44 -11.65 9.23 17.56
CA GLU A 44 -10.97 9.27 16.29
C GLU A 44 -11.99 8.93 15.19
N ASN A 45 -12.18 9.82 14.21
CA ASN A 45 -13.14 9.59 13.14
C ASN A 45 -12.64 8.46 12.24
N LEU A 46 -13.30 7.31 12.33
CA LEU A 46 -12.99 6.07 11.59
C LEU A 46 -14.20 5.57 10.78
N GLY A 47 -15.26 6.37 10.69
CA GLY A 47 -16.50 6.02 10.03
C GLY A 47 -17.60 5.64 11.02
N LYS A 48 -18.65 5.00 10.52
CA LYS A 48 -19.82 4.62 11.31
C LYS A 48 -20.26 3.19 10.99
N ILE A 49 -20.45 2.41 12.03
CA ILE A 49 -20.98 1.05 11.98
C ILE A 49 -22.16 0.93 12.96
N ASN A 50 -22.91 -0.16 12.84
CA ASN A 50 -23.93 -0.55 13.81
C ASN A 50 -23.70 -2.02 14.13
N PHE A 51 -23.04 -2.30 15.26
CA PHE A 51 -22.67 -3.66 15.65
C PHE A 51 -23.20 -3.98 17.05
N PRO A 52 -24.52 -4.08 17.25
CA PRO A 52 -25.09 -4.36 18.56
C PRO A 52 -24.60 -5.73 19.08
N THR A 53 -24.20 -5.76 20.34
CA THR A 53 -23.74 -6.98 21.03
C THR A 53 -24.42 -7.14 22.40
N SER A 54 -24.10 -8.22 23.10
CA SER A 54 -24.52 -8.48 24.47
C SER A 54 -23.59 -7.92 25.55
N GLY A 55 -22.51 -7.23 25.18
CA GLY A 55 -21.60 -6.61 26.14
C GLY A 55 -22.23 -5.44 26.90
N LEU A 56 -21.63 -5.08 28.03
CA LEU A 56 -22.02 -3.87 28.76
C LEU A 56 -21.95 -2.61 27.88
N PRO A 57 -22.85 -1.62 28.05
CA PRO A 57 -22.84 -0.39 27.25
C PRO A 57 -21.47 0.33 27.22
N GLU A 58 -20.75 0.35 28.34
CA GLU A 58 -19.43 0.96 28.44
C GLU A 58 -18.37 0.16 27.65
N ALA A 59 -18.48 -1.16 27.61
CA ALA A 59 -17.59 -2.03 26.83
C ALA A 59 -17.90 -1.96 25.32
N GLN A 60 -19.17 -1.76 24.96
CA GLN A 60 -19.63 -1.63 23.58
C GLN A 60 -18.93 -0.47 22.85
N VAL A 61 -18.70 0.66 23.52
CA VAL A 61 -18.01 1.83 22.94
C VAL A 61 -16.60 1.46 22.46
N HIS A 62 -15.83 0.77 23.32
CA HIS A 62 -14.48 0.30 22.97
C HIS A 62 -14.52 -0.80 21.91
N PHE A 63 -15.51 -1.70 21.96
CA PHE A 63 -15.66 -2.74 20.96
C PHE A 63 -15.92 -2.17 19.56
N GLU A 64 -16.87 -1.24 19.42
CA GLU A 64 -17.16 -0.63 18.12
C GLU A 64 -15.96 0.18 17.59
N GLN A 65 -15.27 0.92 18.46
CA GLN A 65 -14.02 1.60 18.09
C GLN A 65 -12.96 0.61 17.60
N GLY A 66 -12.81 -0.54 18.27
CA GLY A 66 -11.92 -1.62 17.85
C GLY A 66 -12.31 -2.21 16.49
N VAL A 67 -13.60 -2.39 16.22
CA VAL A 67 -14.09 -2.88 14.91
C VAL A 67 -13.82 -1.86 13.80
N LEU A 68 -13.99 -0.57 14.08
CA LEU A 68 -13.67 0.49 13.12
C LEU A 68 -12.18 0.47 12.72
N PHE A 69 -11.27 0.37 13.70
CA PHE A 69 -9.84 0.18 13.42
C PHE A 69 -9.55 -1.13 12.67
N LEU A 70 -10.22 -2.22 13.05
CA LEU A 70 -10.05 -3.53 12.41
C LEU A 70 -10.46 -3.49 10.94
N HIS A 71 -11.56 -2.79 10.60
CA HIS A 71 -11.98 -2.58 9.21
C HIS A 71 -10.99 -1.78 8.39
N SER A 72 -10.23 -0.88 9.03
CA SER A 72 -9.16 -0.11 8.39
C SER A 72 -7.77 -0.75 8.54
N PHE A 73 -7.67 -1.99 9.02
CA PHE A 73 -6.42 -2.73 9.21
C PHE A 73 -5.39 -2.05 10.12
N GLU A 74 -5.84 -1.20 11.04
CA GLU A 74 -5.03 -0.65 12.13
C GLU A 74 -5.00 -1.67 13.29
N TYR A 75 -4.41 -2.83 13.04
CA TYR A 75 -4.53 -4.02 13.89
C TYR A 75 -4.08 -3.80 15.35
N ASP A 76 -3.00 -3.06 15.57
CA ASP A 76 -2.47 -2.83 16.91
C ASP A 76 -3.40 -1.92 17.74
N ASP A 77 -3.97 -0.90 17.10
CA ASP A 77 -4.92 0.02 17.73
C ASP A 77 -6.28 -0.67 17.96
N ALA A 78 -6.72 -1.49 17.02
CA ALA A 78 -7.89 -2.36 17.20
C ALA A 78 -7.73 -3.29 18.42
N ALA A 79 -6.58 -3.96 18.54
CA ALA A 79 -6.29 -4.85 19.65
C ALA A 79 -6.26 -4.10 21.00
N GLU A 80 -5.78 -2.86 21.02
CA GLU A 80 -5.80 -2.00 22.21
C GLU A 80 -7.24 -1.73 22.67
N GLU A 81 -8.14 -1.36 21.76
CA GLU A 81 -9.54 -1.09 22.06
C GLU A 81 -10.31 -2.35 22.48
N PHE A 82 -10.08 -3.49 21.83
CA PHE A 82 -10.70 -4.75 22.26
C PHE A 82 -10.25 -5.17 23.65
N ARG A 83 -8.98 -4.96 24.03
CA ARG A 83 -8.52 -5.20 25.40
C ARG A 83 -9.16 -4.25 26.41
N LYS A 84 -9.41 -2.98 26.05
CA LYS A 84 -10.17 -2.05 26.90
C LYS A 84 -11.60 -2.55 27.11
N ALA A 85 -12.27 -3.02 26.06
CA ALA A 85 -13.59 -3.64 26.18
C ALA A 85 -13.59 -4.86 27.11
N GLN A 86 -12.57 -5.72 27.03
CA GLN A 86 -12.40 -6.87 27.95
C GLN A 86 -12.16 -6.46 29.40
N LEU A 87 -11.44 -5.36 29.65
CA LEU A 87 -11.22 -4.85 31.00
C LEU A 87 -12.53 -4.34 31.64
N VAL A 88 -13.41 -3.74 30.83
CA VAL A 88 -14.72 -3.25 31.28
C VAL A 88 -15.69 -4.41 31.47
N ASP A 89 -15.72 -5.37 30.55
CA ASP A 89 -16.56 -6.57 30.63
C ASP A 89 -15.76 -7.85 30.29
N PRO A 90 -15.21 -8.54 31.31
CA PRO A 90 -14.42 -9.77 31.11
C PRO A 90 -15.20 -10.96 30.53
N HIS A 91 -16.54 -10.90 30.50
CA HIS A 91 -17.37 -11.95 29.91
C HIS A 91 -17.80 -11.61 28.48
N PHE A 92 -17.41 -10.45 27.96
CA PHE A 92 -17.81 -9.98 26.65
C PHE A 92 -17.13 -10.76 25.52
N ALA A 93 -17.78 -11.84 25.08
CA ALA A 93 -17.26 -12.76 24.08
C ALA A 93 -16.79 -12.08 22.77
N MET A 94 -17.52 -11.06 22.29
CA MET A 94 -17.17 -10.38 21.05
C MET A 94 -15.90 -9.52 21.16
N ALA A 95 -15.52 -9.03 22.35
CA ALA A 95 -14.26 -8.33 22.53
C ALA A 95 -13.05 -9.27 22.37
N TYR A 96 -13.16 -10.52 22.83
CA TYR A 96 -12.12 -11.54 22.60
C TYR A 96 -12.09 -12.01 21.13
N TRP A 97 -13.26 -12.14 20.49
CA TRP A 97 -13.36 -12.37 19.05
C TRP A 97 -12.63 -11.26 18.27
N GLY A 98 -12.90 -10.00 18.60
CA GLY A 98 -12.31 -8.84 17.92
C GLY A 98 -10.79 -8.80 18.04
N GLU A 99 -10.26 -8.99 19.25
CA GLU A 99 -8.80 -9.04 19.46
C GLU A 99 -8.18 -10.22 18.68
N ALA A 100 -8.81 -11.40 18.70
CA ALA A 100 -8.32 -12.55 17.93
C ALA A 100 -8.29 -12.26 16.43
N MET A 101 -9.29 -11.57 15.90
CA MET A 101 -9.35 -11.19 14.48
C MET A 101 -8.23 -10.24 14.05
N THR A 102 -7.57 -9.51 14.97
CA THR A 102 -6.39 -8.69 14.64
C THR A 102 -5.18 -9.52 14.18
N HIS A 103 -5.19 -10.83 14.48
CA HIS A 103 -4.19 -11.80 14.07
C HIS A 103 -4.52 -12.48 12.74
N ASN A 104 -5.63 -12.14 12.09
CA ASN A 104 -5.98 -12.59 10.75
C ASN A 104 -5.84 -11.45 9.74
N LYS A 105 -4.89 -11.59 8.81
CA LYS A 105 -4.55 -10.59 7.80
C LYS A 105 -4.71 -11.23 6.40
N PRO A 106 -5.96 -11.50 5.96
CA PRO A 106 -6.24 -12.42 4.85
C PRO A 106 -5.68 -11.92 3.52
N LEU A 107 -5.70 -10.61 3.26
CA LEU A 107 -5.16 -10.04 2.02
C LEU A 107 -3.63 -10.18 1.90
N TRP A 108 -2.94 -10.33 3.04
CA TRP A 108 -1.50 -10.58 3.09
C TRP A 108 -1.16 -12.05 3.32
N ARG A 109 -2.17 -12.94 3.34
CA ARG A 109 -2.02 -14.38 3.64
C ARG A 109 -1.25 -14.63 4.95
N LYS A 110 -1.49 -13.77 5.95
CA LYS A 110 -0.81 -13.85 7.24
C LYS A 110 -1.83 -14.15 8.33
N LEU A 111 -1.79 -15.38 8.82
CA LEU A 111 -2.53 -15.81 10.00
C LEU A 111 -1.52 -16.06 11.13
N GLU A 112 -1.59 -15.25 12.19
CA GLU A 112 -0.82 -15.45 13.42
C GLU A 112 -1.62 -16.40 14.34
N GLN A 113 -1.74 -17.66 13.90
CA GLN A 113 -2.70 -18.63 14.43
C GLN A 113 -2.60 -18.80 15.95
N GLU A 114 -1.40 -19.05 16.47
CA GLU A 114 -1.18 -19.22 17.92
C GLU A 114 -1.54 -17.97 18.72
N SER A 115 -1.30 -16.77 18.18
CA SER A 115 -1.64 -15.51 18.86
C SER A 115 -3.15 -15.37 19.00
N GLY A 116 -3.91 -15.62 17.94
CA GLY A 116 -5.37 -15.60 18.00
C GLY A 116 -5.94 -16.71 18.90
N GLN A 117 -5.37 -17.92 18.86
CA GLN A 117 -5.73 -19.01 19.78
C GLN A 117 -5.52 -18.59 21.24
N ARG A 118 -4.37 -17.99 21.59
CA ARG A 118 -4.10 -17.52 22.95
C ARG A 118 -5.14 -16.51 23.44
N VAL A 119 -5.59 -15.61 22.58
CA VAL A 119 -6.66 -14.66 22.91
C VAL A 119 -7.97 -15.41 23.22
N LEU A 120 -8.38 -16.33 22.36
CA LEU A 120 -9.62 -17.07 22.50
C LEU A 120 -9.60 -18.02 23.72
N ILE A 121 -8.45 -18.61 24.04
CA ILE A 121 -8.28 -19.45 25.23
C ILE A 121 -8.52 -18.66 26.52
N ARG A 122 -8.21 -17.35 26.57
CA ARG A 122 -8.55 -16.49 27.72
C ARG A 122 -10.07 -16.36 27.92
N LEU A 123 -10.85 -16.40 26.84
CA LEU A 123 -12.32 -16.44 26.94
C LEU A 123 -12.78 -17.81 27.48
N GLY A 124 -12.19 -18.90 26.99
CA GLY A 124 -12.41 -20.26 27.49
C GLY A 124 -11.57 -21.30 26.74
N GLU A 125 -11.13 -22.34 27.43
CA GLU A 125 -10.17 -23.33 26.89
C GLU A 125 -10.74 -24.17 25.74
N LYS A 126 -12.01 -24.57 25.85
CA LYS A 126 -12.70 -25.41 24.85
C LYS A 126 -13.76 -24.62 24.09
N GLN A 127 -14.09 -25.07 22.89
CA GLN A 127 -15.07 -24.45 22.03
C GLN A 127 -16.43 -24.28 22.73
N GLU A 128 -16.90 -25.29 23.46
CA GLU A 128 -18.19 -25.24 24.17
C GLU A 128 -18.20 -24.16 25.24
N MET A 129 -17.07 -23.94 25.93
CA MET A 129 -16.95 -22.89 26.94
C MET A 129 -16.99 -21.49 26.31
N ARG A 130 -16.32 -21.30 25.17
CA ARG A 130 -16.36 -20.01 24.44
C ARG A 130 -17.76 -19.73 23.91
N LEU A 131 -18.40 -20.72 23.28
CA LEU A 131 -19.77 -20.60 22.76
C LEU A 131 -20.80 -20.37 23.88
N ALA A 132 -20.60 -20.91 25.07
CA ALA A 132 -21.48 -20.67 26.22
C ALA A 132 -21.42 -19.21 26.73
N LYS A 133 -20.33 -18.48 26.45
CA LYS A 133 -20.18 -17.06 26.81
C LYS A 133 -20.77 -16.08 25.80
N ALA A 134 -21.12 -16.54 24.60
CA ALA A 134 -21.86 -15.72 23.64
C ALA A 134 -23.37 -15.80 23.93
N SER A 135 -24.00 -14.65 24.16
CA SER A 135 -25.38 -14.58 24.63
C SER A 135 -26.40 -14.78 23.51
N THR A 136 -26.05 -14.40 22.27
CA THR A 136 -26.96 -14.45 21.12
C THR A 136 -26.57 -15.52 20.10
N VAL A 137 -27.55 -15.97 19.31
CA VAL A 137 -27.29 -16.89 18.18
C VAL A 137 -26.31 -16.26 17.18
N ARG A 138 -26.40 -14.94 16.96
CA ARG A 138 -25.52 -14.17 16.10
C ARG A 138 -24.06 -14.23 16.57
N GLU A 139 -23.80 -13.91 17.84
CA GLU A 139 -22.46 -13.95 18.42
C GLU A 139 -21.86 -15.36 18.45
N LYS A 140 -22.69 -16.39 18.73
CA LYS A 140 -22.28 -17.80 18.62
C LYS A 140 -21.85 -18.14 17.20
N GLY A 141 -22.49 -17.55 16.19
CA GLY A 141 -22.11 -17.68 14.79
C GLY A 141 -20.73 -17.09 14.48
N TYR A 142 -20.44 -15.87 14.97
CA TYR A 142 -19.11 -15.25 14.84
C TYR A 142 -18.01 -16.09 15.50
N LEU A 143 -18.24 -16.53 16.74
CA LEU A 143 -17.30 -17.43 17.42
C LEU A 143 -17.11 -18.73 16.66
N GLY A 144 -18.20 -19.38 16.23
CA GLY A 144 -18.16 -20.61 15.45
C GLY A 144 -17.38 -20.49 14.14
N ALA A 145 -17.43 -19.32 13.48
CA ALA A 145 -16.60 -19.05 12.31
C ALA A 145 -15.11 -18.94 12.68
N VAL A 146 -14.79 -18.21 13.75
CA VAL A 146 -13.41 -18.02 14.23
C VAL A 146 -12.78 -19.33 14.73
N GLU A 147 -13.57 -20.29 15.23
CA GLU A 147 -13.09 -21.65 15.53
C GLU A 147 -12.50 -22.33 14.29
N LYS A 148 -13.15 -22.19 13.13
CA LYS A 148 -12.66 -22.75 11.86
C LYS A 148 -11.36 -22.12 11.41
N LEU A 149 -11.13 -20.86 11.80
CA LEU A 149 -9.95 -20.11 11.41
C LEU A 149 -8.76 -20.36 12.34
N PHE A 150 -8.95 -20.37 13.65
CA PHE A 150 -7.82 -20.45 14.59
C PHE A 150 -7.56 -21.84 15.14
N PHE A 151 -8.56 -22.71 15.27
CA PHE A 151 -8.40 -24.05 15.87
C PHE A 151 -8.44 -25.19 14.86
N SER A 152 -8.42 -24.89 13.56
CA SER A 152 -8.33 -25.91 12.51
C SER A 152 -6.88 -26.19 12.12
N ASP A 153 -6.54 -27.48 12.02
CA ASP A 153 -5.28 -27.96 11.45
C ASP A 153 -5.37 -28.15 9.92
N ALA A 154 -6.48 -27.74 9.31
CA ALA A 154 -6.66 -27.86 7.87
C ALA A 154 -5.67 -26.96 7.11
N PRO A 155 -5.27 -27.35 5.89
CA PRO A 155 -4.47 -26.50 5.01
C PRO A 155 -5.12 -25.11 4.79
N GLU A 156 -4.29 -24.10 4.52
CA GLU A 156 -4.71 -22.69 4.35
C GLU A 156 -5.95 -22.53 3.45
N VAL A 157 -5.95 -23.17 2.27
CA VAL A 157 -7.08 -23.16 1.32
C VAL A 157 -8.39 -23.59 1.97
N GLU A 158 -8.36 -24.76 2.62
CA GLU A 158 -9.54 -25.43 3.15
C GLU A 158 -10.07 -24.66 4.35
N ARG A 159 -9.14 -24.22 5.21
CA ARG A 159 -9.43 -23.41 6.39
C ARG A 159 -10.08 -22.08 6.02
N ASP A 160 -9.49 -21.33 5.10
CA ASP A 160 -9.99 -20.02 4.70
C ASP A 160 -11.32 -20.14 3.93
N SER A 161 -11.48 -21.20 3.14
CA SER A 161 -12.76 -21.53 2.49
C SER A 161 -13.84 -21.90 3.51
N ALA A 162 -13.50 -22.67 4.55
CA ALA A 162 -14.42 -23.03 5.62
C ALA A 162 -14.82 -21.80 6.45
N TYR A 163 -13.88 -20.90 6.73
CA TYR A 163 -14.16 -19.62 7.39
C TYR A 163 -15.09 -18.74 6.55
N ALA A 164 -14.77 -18.55 5.26
CA ALA A 164 -15.61 -17.78 4.34
C ALA A 164 -17.03 -18.37 4.21
N ALA A 165 -17.15 -19.69 4.14
CA ALA A 165 -18.45 -20.37 4.11
C ALA A 165 -19.24 -20.18 5.43
N ALA A 166 -18.57 -20.20 6.58
CA ALA A 166 -19.20 -19.94 7.87
C ALA A 166 -19.72 -18.50 7.97
N MET A 167 -18.91 -17.52 7.55
CA MET A 167 -19.32 -16.12 7.48
C MET A 167 -20.46 -15.89 6.49
N GLY A 168 -20.45 -16.58 5.34
CA GLY A 168 -21.53 -16.51 4.35
C GLY A 168 -22.86 -17.06 4.88
N LYS A 169 -22.82 -18.16 5.65
CA LYS A 169 -24.02 -18.69 6.34
C LYS A 169 -24.54 -17.70 7.39
N LEU A 170 -23.63 -17.08 8.15
CA LEU A 170 -23.99 -16.08 9.16
C LEU A 170 -24.67 -14.86 8.52
N ALA A 171 -24.07 -14.31 7.46
CA ALA A 171 -24.64 -13.19 6.72
C ALA A 171 -26.02 -13.51 6.11
N ALA A 172 -26.20 -14.74 5.62
CA ALA A 172 -27.50 -15.19 5.11
C ALA A 172 -28.56 -15.36 6.22
N GLN A 173 -28.15 -15.79 7.41
CA GLN A 173 -29.05 -15.94 8.56
C GLN A 173 -29.48 -14.59 9.16
N PHE A 174 -28.61 -13.57 9.07
CA PHE A 174 -28.87 -12.23 9.59
C PHE A 174 -28.68 -11.17 8.46
N PRO A 175 -29.61 -11.05 7.51
CA PRO A 175 -29.46 -10.19 6.34
C PRO A 175 -29.39 -8.68 6.65
N ASP A 176 -29.78 -8.26 7.84
CA ASP A 176 -29.64 -6.88 8.33
C ASP A 176 -28.32 -6.62 9.06
N ASP A 177 -27.53 -7.66 9.32
CA ASP A 177 -26.21 -7.54 9.91
C ASP A 177 -25.17 -7.15 8.84
N MET A 178 -24.97 -5.84 8.69
CA MET A 178 -23.98 -5.27 7.77
C MET A 178 -22.57 -5.75 8.07
N GLU A 179 -22.24 -6.02 9.33
CA GLU A 179 -20.91 -6.46 9.75
C GLU A 179 -20.66 -7.90 9.32
N ALA A 180 -21.66 -8.78 9.41
CA ALA A 180 -21.54 -10.16 8.93
C ALA A 180 -21.32 -10.18 7.41
N ALA A 181 -22.04 -9.33 6.68
CA ALA A 181 -21.84 -9.16 5.24
C ALA A 181 -20.45 -8.60 4.92
N ALA A 182 -19.99 -7.55 5.63
CA ALA A 182 -18.67 -6.95 5.41
C ALA A 182 -17.53 -7.95 5.69
N PHE A 183 -17.56 -8.64 6.83
CA PHE A 183 -16.55 -9.67 7.13
C PHE A 183 -16.64 -10.89 6.21
N HIS A 184 -17.83 -11.24 5.70
CA HIS A 184 -17.96 -12.25 4.65
C HIS A 184 -17.31 -11.80 3.33
N ALA A 185 -17.49 -10.55 2.91
CA ALA A 185 -16.82 -10.00 1.73
C ALA A 185 -15.29 -10.09 1.88
N LEU A 186 -14.75 -9.69 3.04
CA LEU A 186 -13.31 -9.84 3.33
C LEU A 186 -12.87 -11.31 3.35
N ALA A 187 -13.68 -12.21 3.92
CA ALA A 187 -13.37 -13.64 3.94
C ALA A 187 -13.33 -14.24 2.53
N ILE A 188 -14.23 -13.82 1.62
CA ILE A 188 -14.18 -14.20 0.20
C ILE A 188 -12.86 -13.75 -0.43
N LEU A 189 -12.41 -12.51 -0.19
CA LEU A 189 -11.11 -12.04 -0.67
C LEU A 189 -9.96 -12.90 -0.12
N GLY A 190 -10.05 -13.37 1.14
CA GLY A 190 -9.09 -14.32 1.71
C GLY A 190 -9.01 -15.65 0.93
N THR A 191 -10.10 -16.12 0.32
CA THR A 191 -10.11 -17.34 -0.50
C THR A 191 -9.42 -17.20 -1.86
N ALA A 192 -9.05 -15.97 -2.24
CA ALA A 192 -8.28 -15.70 -3.46
C ALA A 192 -6.87 -16.28 -3.39
N GLN A 193 -6.26 -16.32 -2.20
CA GLN A 193 -5.02 -17.05 -1.97
C GLN A 193 -3.88 -16.60 -2.89
N GLY A 194 -3.80 -15.28 -3.08
CA GLY A 194 -2.86 -14.64 -4.01
C GLY A 194 -3.21 -14.81 -5.49
N LYS A 195 -4.22 -15.63 -5.86
CA LYS A 195 -4.80 -15.65 -7.20
C LYS A 195 -5.75 -14.47 -7.34
N ARG A 196 -5.51 -13.58 -8.29
CA ARG A 196 -6.37 -12.42 -8.56
C ARG A 196 -7.33 -12.71 -9.69
N ASP A 197 -8.22 -13.67 -9.48
CA ASP A 197 -9.24 -14.01 -10.48
C ASP A 197 -10.49 -13.13 -10.33
N PHE A 198 -11.11 -12.75 -11.45
CA PHE A 198 -12.28 -11.87 -11.42
C PHE A 198 -13.47 -12.48 -10.69
N LYS A 199 -13.65 -13.81 -10.72
CA LYS A 199 -14.82 -14.44 -10.10
C LYS A 199 -14.83 -14.23 -8.59
N THR A 200 -13.71 -14.46 -7.92
CA THR A 200 -13.60 -14.29 -6.46
C THR A 200 -13.75 -12.82 -6.07
N TYR A 201 -13.06 -11.92 -6.78
CA TYR A 201 -13.07 -10.48 -6.48
C TYR A 201 -14.44 -9.85 -6.74
N MET A 202 -15.10 -10.17 -7.86
CA MET A 202 -16.44 -9.63 -8.16
C MET A 202 -17.51 -10.18 -7.20
N LYS A 203 -17.33 -11.40 -6.68
CA LYS A 203 -18.20 -11.94 -5.63
C LYS A 203 -18.02 -11.20 -4.31
N ALA A 204 -16.80 -10.86 -3.91
CA ALA A 204 -16.57 -10.02 -2.74
C ALA A 204 -17.14 -8.61 -2.94
N ALA A 205 -16.93 -8.03 -4.13
CA ALA A 205 -17.45 -6.73 -4.51
C ALA A 205 -18.97 -6.66 -4.35
N SER A 206 -19.73 -7.64 -4.84
CA SER A 206 -21.20 -7.60 -4.78
C SER A 206 -21.74 -7.58 -3.34
N VAL A 207 -21.08 -8.29 -2.43
CA VAL A 207 -21.43 -8.28 -1.01
C VAL A 207 -21.07 -6.93 -0.37
N ALA A 208 -19.84 -6.45 -0.58
CA ALA A 208 -19.38 -5.17 -0.03
C ALA A 208 -20.19 -3.97 -0.59
N GLN A 209 -20.59 -4.02 -1.86
CA GLN A 209 -21.40 -3.01 -2.53
C GLN A 209 -22.74 -2.83 -1.85
N THR A 210 -23.40 -3.95 -1.51
CA THR A 210 -24.69 -3.92 -0.79
C THR A 210 -24.56 -3.23 0.57
N VAL A 211 -23.45 -3.47 1.28
CA VAL A 211 -23.19 -2.80 2.56
C VAL A 211 -22.93 -1.31 2.37
N PHE A 212 -22.12 -0.94 1.38
CA PHE A 212 -21.77 0.45 1.10
C PHE A 212 -22.99 1.28 0.67
N GLU A 213 -23.92 0.71 -0.10
CA GLU A 213 -25.17 1.38 -0.49
C GLU A 213 -26.10 1.64 0.70
N ARG A 214 -26.18 0.71 1.65
CA ARG A 214 -26.98 0.86 2.88
C ARG A 214 -26.33 1.79 3.89
N ASN A 215 -25.00 1.79 3.97
CA ASN A 215 -24.22 2.65 4.85
C ASN A 215 -22.97 3.18 4.12
N PRO A 216 -23.09 4.34 3.45
CA PRO A 216 -21.96 4.97 2.75
C PRO A 216 -20.82 5.43 3.67
N SER A 217 -21.00 5.41 5.00
CA SER A 217 -19.98 5.72 5.99
C SER A 217 -19.34 4.47 6.61
N HIS A 218 -19.63 3.28 6.10
CA HIS A 218 -19.05 2.03 6.61
C HIS A 218 -17.60 1.87 6.09
N PRO A 219 -16.58 1.89 6.97
CA PRO A 219 -15.17 1.84 6.54
C PRO A 219 -14.83 0.52 5.85
N GLY A 220 -15.25 -0.62 6.43
CA GLY A 220 -15.04 -1.94 5.85
C GLY A 220 -15.60 -2.10 4.44
N ALA A 221 -16.83 -1.63 4.19
CA ALA A 221 -17.46 -1.73 2.87
C ALA A 221 -16.69 -0.93 1.81
N ALA A 222 -16.37 0.34 2.07
CA ALA A 222 -15.59 1.17 1.16
C ALA A 222 -14.21 0.56 0.89
N HIS A 223 -13.55 0.07 1.95
CA HIS A 223 -12.25 -0.57 1.87
C HIS A 223 -12.27 -1.83 0.98
N TYR A 224 -13.19 -2.75 1.25
CA TYR A 224 -13.22 -4.04 0.58
C TYR A 224 -13.67 -3.89 -0.88
N LEU A 225 -14.48 -2.87 -1.20
CA LEU A 225 -14.77 -2.48 -2.59
C LEU A 225 -13.52 -2.04 -3.35
N ILE A 226 -12.69 -1.17 -2.74
CA ILE A 226 -11.43 -0.75 -3.35
C ILE A 226 -10.56 -1.96 -3.67
N HIS A 227 -10.36 -2.87 -2.71
CA HIS A 227 -9.60 -4.10 -2.92
C HIS A 227 -10.23 -5.10 -3.90
N SER A 228 -11.53 -4.98 -4.14
CA SER A 228 -12.21 -5.84 -5.11
C SER A 228 -12.08 -5.30 -6.54
N PHE A 229 -11.86 -4.00 -6.70
CA PHE A 229 -11.88 -3.29 -7.99
C PHE A 229 -10.53 -2.69 -8.41
N ASP A 230 -9.46 -2.84 -7.64
CA ASP A 230 -8.14 -2.22 -7.88
C ASP A 230 -7.32 -2.87 -9.02
N ASP A 231 -7.98 -3.25 -10.12
CA ASP A 231 -7.37 -3.58 -11.41
C ASP A 231 -7.76 -2.57 -12.51
N PRO A 232 -6.97 -2.43 -13.59
CA PRO A 232 -7.24 -1.42 -14.63
C PRO A 232 -8.61 -1.53 -15.31
N ILE A 233 -9.23 -2.72 -15.35
CA ILE A 233 -10.53 -2.93 -16.00
C ILE A 233 -11.66 -2.48 -15.06
N HIS A 234 -11.60 -2.85 -13.78
CA HIS A 234 -12.69 -2.60 -12.83
C HIS A 234 -12.49 -1.36 -11.96
N ALA A 235 -11.31 -0.71 -11.97
CA ALA A 235 -11.04 0.50 -11.19
C ALA A 235 -12.10 1.61 -11.34
N PRO A 236 -12.72 1.83 -12.52
CA PRO A 236 -13.84 2.78 -12.62
C PRO A 236 -15.01 2.48 -11.67
N LEU A 237 -15.29 1.20 -11.37
CA LEU A 237 -16.34 0.78 -10.44
C LEU A 237 -15.97 1.07 -8.97
N GLY A 238 -14.68 1.05 -8.63
CA GLY A 238 -14.18 1.36 -7.29
C GLY A 238 -14.03 2.85 -7.00
N LEU A 239 -14.16 3.72 -8.01
CA LEU A 239 -13.95 5.16 -7.86
C LEU A 239 -14.87 5.83 -6.83
N PRO A 240 -16.18 5.51 -6.72
CA PRO A 240 -17.04 6.09 -5.70
C PRO A 240 -16.55 5.79 -4.27
N ALA A 241 -16.14 4.54 -3.99
CA ALA A 241 -15.59 4.18 -2.68
C ALA A 241 -14.25 4.87 -2.42
N ALA A 242 -13.34 4.90 -3.41
CA ALA A 242 -12.06 5.59 -3.30
C ALA A 242 -12.22 7.11 -3.09
N GLN A 243 -13.30 7.72 -3.58
CA GLN A 243 -13.55 9.14 -3.38
C GLN A 243 -13.85 9.52 -1.94
N VAL A 244 -14.45 8.62 -1.16
CA VAL A 244 -14.95 8.93 0.19
C VAL A 244 -14.17 8.24 1.30
N TYR A 245 -13.43 7.16 1.04
CA TYR A 245 -12.87 6.35 2.12
C TYR A 245 -11.88 7.10 3.04
N ALA A 246 -11.06 7.98 2.48
CA ALA A 246 -10.18 8.85 3.29
C ALA A 246 -10.95 9.80 4.21
N ASP A 247 -12.14 10.25 3.81
CA ASP A 247 -13.01 11.12 4.62
C ASP A 247 -13.82 10.31 5.65
N ILE A 248 -14.13 9.05 5.34
CA ILE A 248 -14.77 8.12 6.27
C ILE A 248 -13.85 7.85 7.45
N ALA A 249 -12.58 7.50 7.21
CA ALA A 249 -11.65 7.09 8.26
C ALA A 249 -10.32 7.87 8.26
N PRO A 250 -10.34 9.21 8.43
CA PRO A 250 -9.15 10.04 8.37
C PRO A 250 -8.14 9.77 9.50
N ALA A 251 -8.55 9.10 10.58
CA ALA A 251 -7.63 8.73 11.65
C ALA A 251 -6.81 7.45 11.37
N ALA A 252 -7.18 6.65 10.35
CA ALA A 252 -6.44 5.47 9.95
C ALA A 252 -5.49 5.78 8.78
N ALA A 253 -4.19 5.63 9.00
CA ALA A 253 -3.17 5.87 7.98
C ALA A 253 -3.35 4.91 6.79
N HIS A 254 -3.79 3.68 7.05
CA HIS A 254 -4.08 2.73 5.96
C HIS A 254 -5.31 3.18 5.14
N ALA A 255 -6.39 3.63 5.78
CA ALA A 255 -7.57 4.12 5.07
C ALA A 255 -7.26 5.34 4.18
N LEU A 256 -6.38 6.23 4.64
CA LEU A 256 -5.90 7.37 3.85
C LEU A 256 -5.12 6.94 2.59
N HIS A 257 -4.39 5.83 2.64
CA HIS A 257 -3.64 5.27 1.50
C HIS A 257 -4.53 4.55 0.48
N MET A 258 -5.54 3.83 0.95
CA MET A 258 -6.33 2.91 0.11
C MET A 258 -6.94 3.52 -1.15
N PRO A 259 -7.49 4.75 -1.16
CA PRO A 259 -7.95 5.41 -2.38
C PRO A 259 -6.92 5.42 -3.52
N SER A 260 -5.64 5.50 -3.18
CA SER A 260 -4.56 5.53 -4.16
C SER A 260 -4.47 4.28 -5.03
N HIS A 261 -4.99 3.13 -4.58
CA HIS A 261 -5.09 1.91 -5.39
C HIS A 261 -5.92 2.12 -6.67
N ILE A 262 -7.09 2.75 -6.54
CA ILE A 262 -7.93 3.10 -7.69
C ILE A 262 -7.31 4.25 -8.49
N PHE A 263 -6.75 5.25 -7.81
CA PHE A 263 -6.17 6.41 -8.49
C PHE A 263 -4.97 6.05 -9.35
N VAL A 264 -4.09 5.15 -8.91
CA VAL A 264 -2.98 4.64 -9.74
C VAL A 264 -3.50 3.88 -10.95
N ALA A 265 -4.48 2.99 -10.77
CA ALA A 265 -5.06 2.22 -11.87
C ALA A 265 -5.70 3.10 -12.96
N LEU A 266 -6.17 4.31 -12.59
CA LEU A 266 -6.77 5.29 -13.49
C LEU A 266 -5.81 6.43 -13.91
N GLY A 267 -4.54 6.40 -13.49
CA GLY A 267 -3.57 7.44 -13.78
C GLY A 267 -3.89 8.82 -13.17
N MET A 268 -4.62 8.85 -12.04
CA MET A 268 -5.01 10.05 -11.31
C MET A 268 -3.89 10.51 -10.36
N TRP A 269 -2.71 10.79 -10.89
CA TRP A 269 -1.47 10.99 -10.11
C TRP A 269 -1.55 12.06 -9.03
N ASN A 270 -2.28 13.16 -9.25
CA ASN A 270 -2.51 14.19 -8.23
C ASN A 270 -3.22 13.64 -6.99
N ARG A 271 -4.21 12.76 -7.18
CA ARG A 271 -4.94 12.13 -6.08
C ARG A 271 -4.14 11.00 -5.44
N THR A 272 -3.39 10.24 -6.25
CA THR A 272 -2.43 9.25 -5.73
C THR A 272 -1.42 9.92 -4.78
N ALA A 273 -0.80 11.02 -5.21
CA ALA A 273 0.14 11.77 -4.39
C ALA A 273 -0.50 12.24 -3.07
N ALA A 274 -1.61 12.97 -3.14
CA ALA A 274 -2.29 13.51 -1.95
C ALA A 274 -2.69 12.43 -0.94
N SER A 275 -3.30 11.33 -1.39
CA SER A 275 -3.70 10.21 -0.54
C SER A 275 -2.51 9.59 0.20
N ASN A 276 -1.36 9.47 -0.46
CA ASN A 276 -0.16 8.93 0.16
C ASN A 276 0.60 9.94 1.04
N GLU A 277 0.57 11.24 0.70
CA GLU A 277 1.05 12.33 1.56
C GLU A 277 0.29 12.34 2.89
N ASP A 278 -1.04 12.19 2.86
CA ASP A 278 -1.89 12.14 4.04
C ASP A 278 -1.64 10.88 4.88
N SER A 279 -1.55 9.71 4.23
CA SER A 279 -1.21 8.44 4.91
C SER A 279 0.15 8.49 5.60
N TRP A 280 1.18 8.96 4.89
CA TRP A 280 2.52 9.10 5.45
C TRP A 280 2.53 10.04 6.65
N ARG A 281 1.89 11.20 6.53
CA ARG A 281 1.78 12.20 7.60
C ARG A 281 1.03 11.65 8.82
N ALA A 282 -0.07 10.93 8.61
CA ALA A 282 -0.83 10.29 9.69
C ALA A 282 0.01 9.24 10.43
N ALA A 283 0.73 8.38 9.69
CA ALA A 283 1.60 7.38 10.28
C ALA A 283 2.79 8.00 11.05
N ASP A 284 3.48 9.01 10.50
CA ASP A 284 4.58 9.68 11.20
C ASP A 284 4.09 10.41 12.46
N ASN A 285 2.94 11.07 12.39
CA ASN A 285 2.31 11.69 13.55
C ASN A 285 1.95 10.66 14.62
N ARG A 286 1.42 9.48 14.23
CA ARG A 286 1.13 8.38 15.15
C ARG A 286 2.41 7.87 15.83
N VAL A 287 3.48 7.66 15.07
CA VAL A 287 4.78 7.23 15.60
C VAL A 287 5.30 8.21 16.64
N ARG A 288 5.27 9.52 16.35
CA ARG A 288 5.70 10.57 17.30
C ARG A 288 4.80 10.64 18.53
N ARG A 289 3.48 10.65 18.33
CA ARG A 289 2.48 10.80 19.40
C ARG A 289 2.50 9.64 20.39
N LYS A 290 2.67 8.40 19.91
CA LYS A 290 2.71 7.19 20.72
C LYS A 290 4.13 6.75 21.14
N GLY A 291 5.17 7.45 20.68
CA GLY A 291 6.57 7.08 20.95
C GLY A 291 6.95 5.71 20.38
N LEU A 292 6.44 5.38 19.19
CA LEU A 292 6.66 4.09 18.52
C LEU A 292 8.00 4.07 17.77
N SER A 293 8.36 2.89 17.28
CA SER A 293 9.56 2.72 16.46
C SER A 293 9.31 3.23 15.02
N LEU A 294 10.38 3.65 14.33
CA LEU A 294 10.30 3.99 12.91
C LEU A 294 9.72 2.85 12.05
N LYS A 295 9.85 1.59 12.49
CA LYS A 295 9.27 0.42 11.81
C LYS A 295 7.74 0.54 11.61
N ASP A 296 7.08 1.35 12.43
CA ASP A 296 5.63 1.54 12.47
C ASP A 296 5.17 2.71 11.55
N ARG A 297 6.09 3.32 10.78
CA ARG A 297 5.76 4.26 9.70
C ARG A 297 5.14 3.55 8.49
N SER A 298 4.36 4.29 7.69
CA SER A 298 3.75 3.79 6.46
C SER A 298 4.73 3.80 5.27
N TYR A 299 5.74 2.92 5.31
CA TYR A 299 6.72 2.78 4.22
C TYR A 299 6.09 2.40 2.88
N HIS A 300 4.94 1.73 2.91
CA HIS A 300 4.19 1.41 1.71
C HIS A 300 3.64 2.67 1.03
N ALA A 301 3.02 3.58 1.81
CA ALA A 301 2.57 4.86 1.28
C ALA A 301 3.74 5.73 0.80
N LEU A 302 4.89 5.69 1.48
CA LEU A 302 6.10 6.42 1.08
C LEU A 302 6.59 6.02 -0.33
N LEU A 303 6.65 4.71 -0.62
CA LEU A 303 6.99 4.19 -1.95
C LEU A 303 6.00 4.65 -3.02
N TRP A 304 4.70 4.58 -2.73
CA TRP A 304 3.66 4.99 -3.70
C TRP A 304 3.64 6.50 -3.93
N MET A 305 3.89 7.28 -2.87
CA MET A 305 4.07 8.73 -2.96
C MET A 305 5.24 9.08 -3.87
N GLN A 306 6.39 8.41 -3.70
CA GLN A 306 7.55 8.60 -4.57
C GLN A 306 7.22 8.27 -6.02
N TYR A 307 6.59 7.12 -6.28
CA TYR A 307 6.21 6.74 -7.63
C TYR A 307 5.24 7.76 -8.26
N ALA A 308 4.27 8.28 -7.50
CA ALA A 308 3.37 9.33 -7.99
C ALA A 308 4.13 10.63 -8.34
N TYR A 309 5.09 11.05 -7.51
CA TYR A 309 5.94 12.20 -7.80
C TYR A 309 6.79 11.98 -9.06
N LEU A 310 7.31 10.77 -9.25
CA LEU A 310 8.03 10.40 -10.47
C LEU A 310 7.11 10.49 -11.71
N GLN A 311 5.87 10.02 -11.62
CA GLN A 311 4.90 10.19 -12.73
C GLN A 311 4.59 11.66 -12.99
N GLN A 312 4.50 12.50 -11.95
CA GLN A 312 4.28 13.94 -12.06
C GLN A 312 5.50 14.74 -12.54
N GLY A 313 6.66 14.12 -12.73
CA GLY A 313 7.89 14.83 -13.06
C GLY A 313 8.46 15.67 -11.90
N ARG A 314 8.04 15.40 -10.66
CA ARG A 314 8.51 16.04 -9.41
C ARG A 314 9.72 15.26 -8.88
N TYR A 315 10.78 15.21 -9.67
CA TYR A 315 11.96 14.38 -9.41
C TYR A 315 12.73 14.82 -8.17
N LEU A 316 12.82 16.13 -7.91
CA LEU A 316 13.47 16.66 -6.70
C LEU A 316 12.74 16.22 -5.42
N GLU A 317 11.41 16.23 -5.40
CA GLU A 317 10.63 15.76 -4.26
C GLU A 317 10.71 14.23 -4.14
N ALA A 318 10.66 13.50 -5.25
CA ALA A 318 10.85 12.05 -5.26
C ALA A 318 12.23 11.63 -4.71
N ARG A 319 13.28 12.43 -4.96
CA ARG A 319 14.63 12.22 -4.40
C ARG A 319 14.62 12.32 -2.88
N LYS A 320 13.99 13.36 -2.32
CA LYS A 320 13.89 13.55 -0.87
C LYS A 320 13.24 12.35 -0.17
N LEU A 321 12.20 11.76 -0.77
CA LEU A 321 11.55 10.58 -0.21
C LEU A 321 12.46 9.34 -0.24
N LEU A 322 13.29 9.20 -1.28
CA LEU A 322 14.31 8.16 -1.34
C LEU A 322 15.41 8.37 -0.30
N ASP A 323 15.78 9.61 -0.01
CA ASP A 323 16.73 9.92 1.06
C ASP A 323 16.15 9.53 2.43
N VAL A 324 14.88 9.82 2.69
CA VAL A 324 14.17 9.36 3.91
C VAL A 324 14.20 7.83 4.01
N MET A 325 13.84 7.11 2.95
CA MET A 325 13.89 5.64 2.97
C MET A 325 15.32 5.11 3.17
N THR A 326 16.33 5.78 2.60
CA THR A 326 17.73 5.39 2.77
C THR A 326 18.14 5.52 4.23
N GLN A 327 17.90 6.67 4.84
CA GLN A 327 18.21 6.93 6.25
C GLN A 327 17.46 5.96 7.18
N ASP A 328 16.16 5.78 6.98
CA ASP A 328 15.35 4.86 7.79
C ASP A 328 15.79 3.39 7.62
N THR A 329 16.31 3.01 6.45
CA THR A 329 16.88 1.67 6.23
C THR A 329 18.20 1.50 6.96
N GLU A 330 19.06 2.52 6.98
CA GLU A 330 20.32 2.51 7.73
C GLU A 330 20.09 2.40 9.25
N GLU A 331 19.02 3.03 9.76
CA GLU A 331 18.68 2.98 11.19
C GLU A 331 18.02 1.65 11.59
N LEU A 332 17.07 1.15 10.81
CA LEU A 332 16.28 -0.04 11.17
C LEU A 332 16.87 -1.35 10.68
N ASP A 333 17.41 -1.35 9.46
CA ASP A 333 17.95 -2.49 8.74
C ASP A 333 17.07 -3.77 8.78
N ILE A 334 15.78 -3.62 8.46
CA ILE A 334 14.80 -4.72 8.43
C ILE A 334 14.39 -5.09 6.99
N PRO A 335 13.91 -6.34 6.74
CA PRO A 335 13.47 -6.76 5.41
C PRO A 335 12.48 -5.80 4.73
N LEU A 336 11.60 -5.17 5.52
CA LEU A 336 10.59 -4.22 5.06
C LEU A 336 11.23 -2.96 4.43
N THR A 337 12.24 -2.37 5.05
CA THR A 337 12.86 -1.14 4.55
C THR A 337 13.79 -1.44 3.37
N ARG A 338 14.61 -2.52 3.46
CA ARG A 338 15.45 -2.99 2.35
C ARG A 338 14.67 -3.23 1.06
N ARG A 339 13.52 -3.90 1.12
CA ARG A 339 12.69 -4.16 -0.08
C ARG A 339 12.17 -2.87 -0.71
N HIS A 340 11.71 -1.90 0.09
CA HIS A 340 11.18 -0.65 -0.43
C HIS A 340 12.32 0.22 -0.97
N LEU A 341 13.46 0.26 -0.30
CA LEU A 341 14.65 0.97 -0.78
C LEU A 341 15.12 0.46 -2.15
N ALA A 342 15.16 -0.87 -2.34
CA ALA A 342 15.48 -1.47 -3.65
C ALA A 342 14.51 -0.99 -4.75
N ALA A 343 13.20 -1.04 -4.47
CA ALA A 343 12.17 -0.60 -5.42
C ALA A 343 12.26 0.90 -5.71
N MET A 344 12.39 1.74 -4.68
CA MET A 344 12.46 3.21 -4.81
C MET A 344 13.70 3.66 -5.60
N ARG A 345 14.83 2.98 -5.45
CA ARG A 345 16.05 3.22 -6.24
C ARG A 345 15.84 2.90 -7.72
N ALA A 346 15.32 1.71 -7.99
CA ALA A 346 15.06 1.27 -9.35
C ALA A 346 14.06 2.21 -10.04
N GLN A 347 12.94 2.54 -9.38
CA GLN A 347 11.95 3.48 -9.88
C GLN A 347 12.56 4.86 -10.15
N TYR A 348 13.32 5.42 -9.22
CA TYR A 348 13.93 6.74 -9.40
C TYR A 348 14.78 6.80 -10.66
N VAL A 349 15.69 5.84 -10.86
CA VAL A 349 16.59 5.83 -12.02
C VAL A 349 15.82 5.60 -13.33
N ILE A 350 14.88 4.64 -13.34
CA ILE A 350 14.10 4.31 -14.54
C ILE A 350 13.18 5.46 -14.97
N GLU A 351 12.46 6.07 -14.03
CA GLU A 351 11.49 7.13 -14.33
C GLU A 351 12.16 8.46 -14.67
N THR A 352 13.27 8.80 -14.00
CA THR A 352 14.02 10.02 -14.30
C THR A 352 14.88 9.89 -15.55
N ARG A 353 15.21 8.64 -15.96
CA ARG A 353 16.19 8.33 -17.02
C ARG A 353 17.56 8.99 -16.78
N HIS A 354 17.89 9.30 -15.52
CA HIS A 354 19.21 9.78 -15.13
C HIS A 354 20.10 8.56 -14.87
N TRP A 355 21.10 8.35 -15.73
CA TRP A 355 21.96 7.15 -15.71
C TRP A 355 23.26 7.34 -14.92
N ASP A 356 23.56 8.55 -14.46
CA ASP A 356 24.71 8.81 -13.58
C ASP A 356 24.25 8.81 -12.12
N THR A 357 24.03 7.61 -11.58
CA THR A 357 23.46 7.42 -10.23
C THR A 357 24.20 6.32 -9.46
N LYS A 358 25.52 6.24 -9.60
CA LYS A 358 26.35 5.20 -8.96
C LYS A 358 26.20 5.20 -7.44
N GLU A 359 25.99 6.37 -6.85
CA GLU A 359 25.73 6.58 -5.43
C GLU A 359 24.47 5.86 -4.92
N LEU A 360 23.52 5.56 -5.80
CA LEU A 360 22.28 4.84 -5.46
C LEU A 360 22.45 3.33 -5.42
N PHE A 361 23.56 2.82 -5.95
CA PHE A 361 23.79 1.38 -6.11
C PHE A 361 24.81 0.81 -5.14
N HIS A 362 24.88 1.36 -3.92
CA HIS A 362 25.63 0.70 -2.85
C HIS A 362 25.02 -0.66 -2.46
N ASP A 363 25.87 -1.50 -1.88
CA ASP A 363 25.50 -2.87 -1.55
C ASP A 363 24.28 -2.90 -0.62
N LEU A 364 23.26 -3.65 -1.05
CA LEU A 364 22.07 -3.94 -0.28
C LEU A 364 22.07 -5.45 -0.01
N ASP A 365 21.87 -5.84 1.24
CA ASP A 365 21.61 -7.23 1.55
C ASP A 365 20.28 -7.67 0.91
N PHE A 366 20.36 -8.64 0.01
CA PHE A 366 19.20 -9.21 -0.66
C PHE A 366 18.49 -10.28 0.18
N ALA A 367 19.00 -10.61 1.37
CA ALA A 367 18.30 -11.49 2.29
C ALA A 367 16.91 -10.94 2.60
N SER A 368 15.90 -11.78 2.39
CA SER A 368 14.48 -11.45 2.61
C SER A 368 13.93 -10.30 1.74
N VAL A 369 14.66 -9.87 0.70
CA VAL A 369 14.14 -8.97 -0.35
C VAL A 369 13.39 -9.81 -1.37
N ARG A 370 12.29 -9.28 -1.93
CA ARG A 370 11.48 -10.01 -2.91
C ARG A 370 12.25 -10.15 -4.23
N ALA A 371 12.01 -11.25 -4.94
CA ALA A 371 12.69 -11.55 -6.19
C ALA A 371 12.53 -10.44 -7.23
N GLU A 372 11.32 -9.89 -7.36
CA GLU A 372 11.01 -8.81 -8.29
C GLU A 372 11.73 -7.49 -7.96
N ASP A 373 11.94 -7.17 -6.67
CA ASP A 373 12.64 -5.96 -6.24
C ASP A 373 14.15 -6.07 -6.50
N ILE A 374 14.72 -7.27 -6.26
CA ILE A 374 16.11 -7.58 -6.62
C ILE A 374 16.28 -7.48 -8.14
N ALA A 375 15.36 -8.08 -8.91
CA ALA A 375 15.40 -8.05 -10.36
C ALA A 375 15.34 -6.61 -10.90
N ALA A 376 14.47 -5.77 -10.33
CA ALA A 376 14.37 -4.36 -10.66
C ALA A 376 15.70 -3.62 -10.45
N LEU A 377 16.39 -3.85 -9.33
CA LEU A 377 17.67 -3.19 -9.05
C LEU A 377 18.76 -3.64 -10.03
N LEU A 378 18.89 -4.95 -10.27
CA LEU A 378 19.89 -5.49 -11.21
C LEU A 378 19.64 -5.03 -12.64
N PHE A 379 18.38 -5.02 -13.06
CA PHE A 379 17.99 -4.50 -14.36
C PHE A 379 18.33 -3.03 -14.50
N THR A 380 18.04 -2.23 -13.48
CA THR A 380 18.34 -0.80 -13.49
C THR A 380 19.85 -0.56 -13.59
N GLN A 381 20.66 -1.31 -12.84
CA GLN A 381 22.12 -1.29 -12.96
C GLN A 381 22.59 -1.71 -14.36
N GLY A 382 22.01 -2.78 -14.91
CA GLY A 382 22.35 -3.29 -16.24
C GLY A 382 21.96 -2.32 -17.36
N MET A 383 20.75 -1.75 -17.30
CA MET A 383 20.25 -0.76 -18.25
C MET A 383 21.11 0.51 -18.18
N THR A 384 21.46 0.97 -16.99
CA THR A 384 22.41 2.07 -16.78
C THR A 384 23.75 1.77 -17.46
N ALA A 385 24.28 0.56 -17.26
CA ALA A 385 25.52 0.14 -17.90
C ALA A 385 25.43 0.10 -19.43
N VAL A 386 24.30 -0.34 -20.01
CA VAL A 386 24.05 -0.27 -21.46
C VAL A 386 24.04 1.18 -21.95
N LYS A 387 23.35 2.08 -21.22
CA LYS A 387 23.25 3.52 -21.58
C LYS A 387 24.60 4.22 -21.53
N ASN A 388 25.47 3.82 -20.62
CA ASN A 388 26.82 4.37 -20.46
C ASN A 388 27.87 3.66 -21.34
N GLY A 389 27.48 2.75 -22.24
CA GLY A 389 28.39 2.04 -23.14
C GLY A 389 29.30 1.01 -22.46
N THR A 390 28.96 0.57 -21.24
CA THR A 390 29.75 -0.38 -20.44
C THR A 390 29.18 -1.80 -20.54
N ALA A 391 29.21 -2.39 -21.75
CA ALA A 391 28.59 -3.69 -22.04
C ALA A 391 28.97 -4.81 -21.07
N ALA A 392 30.25 -4.90 -20.66
CA ALA A 392 30.71 -5.89 -19.69
C ALA A 392 30.05 -5.76 -18.30
N SER A 393 29.76 -4.52 -17.86
CA SER A 393 29.05 -4.28 -16.60
C SER A 393 27.58 -4.68 -16.71
N ALA A 394 26.95 -4.42 -17.86
CA ALA A 394 25.58 -4.86 -18.12
C ALA A 394 25.47 -6.40 -18.18
N GLU A 395 26.43 -7.07 -18.81
CA GLU A 395 26.51 -8.53 -18.89
C GLU A 395 26.66 -9.18 -17.50
N LYS A 396 27.44 -8.56 -16.61
CA LYS A 396 27.53 -9.01 -15.20
C LYS A 396 26.17 -9.00 -14.50
N GLN A 397 25.33 -7.98 -14.75
CA GLN A 397 24.00 -7.93 -14.15
C GLN A 397 23.03 -8.89 -14.82
N LEU A 398 23.16 -9.12 -16.13
CA LEU A 398 22.38 -10.13 -16.85
C LEU A 398 22.66 -11.53 -16.32
N ASN A 399 23.92 -11.91 -16.14
CA ASN A 399 24.29 -13.23 -15.59
C ASN A 399 23.68 -13.46 -14.20
N LYS A 400 23.70 -12.42 -13.35
CA LYS A 400 23.02 -12.45 -12.05
C LYS A 400 21.51 -12.64 -12.20
N LEU A 401 20.85 -11.91 -13.11
CA LEU A 401 19.41 -12.07 -13.37
C LEU A 401 19.08 -13.49 -13.85
N GLU A 402 19.90 -14.08 -14.72
CA GLU A 402 19.72 -15.45 -15.20
C GLU A 402 19.89 -16.50 -14.11
N GLU A 403 20.90 -16.34 -13.25
CA GLU A 403 21.10 -17.19 -12.08
C GLU A 403 19.85 -17.16 -11.17
N ARG A 404 19.26 -15.97 -11.00
CA ARG A 404 18.02 -15.80 -10.21
C ARG A 404 16.84 -16.52 -10.85
N VAL A 405 16.66 -16.39 -12.17
CA VAL A 405 15.64 -17.15 -12.91
C VAL A 405 15.83 -18.65 -12.71
N LYS A 406 17.07 -19.15 -12.75
CA LYS A 406 17.38 -20.57 -12.50
C LYS A 406 16.99 -20.99 -11.08
N ILE A 407 17.42 -20.25 -10.06
CA ILE A 407 17.09 -20.52 -8.65
C ILE A 407 15.57 -20.55 -8.44
N LEU A 408 14.85 -19.57 -8.98
CA LEU A 408 13.39 -19.48 -8.85
C LEU A 408 12.69 -20.62 -9.60
N SER A 409 13.17 -21.01 -10.77
CA SER A 409 12.64 -22.16 -11.54
C SER A 409 12.87 -23.49 -10.81
N GLU A 410 14.01 -23.67 -10.15
CA GLU A 410 14.26 -24.86 -9.34
C GLU A 410 13.38 -24.91 -8.09
N LYS A 411 13.16 -23.77 -7.43
CA LYS A 411 12.21 -23.64 -6.32
C LYS A 411 10.79 -23.98 -6.76
N SER A 412 10.35 -23.45 -7.90
CA SER A 412 9.00 -23.71 -8.44
C SER A 412 8.79 -25.19 -8.82
N LYS A 413 9.85 -25.92 -9.20
CA LYS A 413 9.79 -27.37 -9.48
C LYS A 413 9.75 -28.23 -8.21
N LYS A 414 10.37 -27.77 -7.13
CA LYS A 414 10.45 -28.49 -5.84
C LYS A 414 9.27 -28.18 -4.90
N SER A 415 8.58 -27.07 -5.14
CA SER A 415 7.39 -26.70 -4.41
C SER A 415 6.15 -27.33 -5.05
N GLN A 416 5.58 -28.35 -4.40
CA GLN A 416 4.15 -28.70 -4.57
C GLN A 416 3.27 -27.82 -3.68
N SER A 417 3.85 -26.81 -3.00
CA SER A 417 3.14 -25.96 -2.05
C SER A 417 2.54 -24.72 -2.72
N PHE A 418 1.56 -24.21 -2.01
CA PHE A 418 0.55 -23.24 -2.39
C PHE A 418 1.04 -21.78 -2.52
N ASP A 419 2.31 -21.50 -2.19
CA ASP A 419 2.95 -20.18 -2.37
C ASP A 419 3.26 -19.83 -3.86
N ALA A 420 2.84 -20.73 -4.75
CA ALA A 420 3.07 -20.71 -6.19
C ALA A 420 2.61 -19.42 -6.91
N THR A 421 1.63 -18.66 -6.43
CA THR A 421 1.14 -17.46 -7.14
C THR A 421 2.00 -16.22 -6.97
N ARG A 422 2.42 -15.90 -5.73
CA ARG A 422 3.32 -14.77 -5.46
C ARG A 422 4.72 -15.09 -5.98
N GLU A 423 5.17 -16.33 -5.80
CA GLU A 423 6.42 -16.81 -6.39
C GLU A 423 6.36 -16.85 -7.92
N SER A 424 5.23 -17.24 -8.54
CA SER A 424 5.06 -17.19 -10.00
C SER A 424 5.09 -15.76 -10.52
N ARG A 425 4.43 -14.80 -9.87
CA ARG A 425 4.48 -13.40 -10.32
C ARG A 425 5.88 -12.81 -10.18
N GLY A 426 6.57 -13.05 -9.06
CA GLY A 426 7.95 -12.64 -8.86
C GLY A 426 8.90 -13.31 -9.86
N PHE A 427 8.68 -14.58 -10.17
CA PHE A 427 9.40 -15.34 -11.19
C PHE A 427 9.17 -14.79 -12.60
N ASP A 428 7.92 -14.58 -13.00
CA ASP A 428 7.56 -14.04 -14.32
C ASP A 428 8.07 -12.60 -14.48
N ALA A 429 7.96 -11.76 -13.44
CA ALA A 429 8.54 -10.41 -13.43
C ALA A 429 10.06 -10.46 -13.60
N THR A 430 10.74 -11.37 -12.88
CA THR A 430 12.19 -11.57 -13.01
C THR A 430 12.55 -12.04 -14.41
N ARG A 431 11.81 -13.02 -14.98
CA ARG A 431 12.05 -13.53 -16.34
C ARG A 431 11.85 -12.46 -17.41
N ALA A 432 10.76 -11.71 -17.33
CA ALA A 432 10.49 -10.58 -18.22
C ALA A 432 11.62 -9.54 -18.15
N THR A 433 12.06 -9.21 -16.93
CA THR A 433 13.16 -8.28 -16.66
C THR A 433 14.50 -8.77 -17.23
N THR A 434 14.82 -10.07 -17.10
CA THR A 434 16.01 -10.69 -17.70
C THR A 434 16.01 -10.56 -19.22
N LEU A 435 14.87 -10.84 -19.86
CA LEU A 435 14.71 -10.71 -21.31
C LEU A 435 14.82 -9.25 -21.77
N GLN A 436 14.35 -8.28 -20.98
CA GLN A 436 14.55 -6.87 -21.28
C GLN A 436 16.03 -6.50 -21.32
N LEU A 437 16.81 -6.89 -20.30
CA LEU A 437 18.24 -6.57 -20.29
C LEU A 437 19.01 -7.31 -21.39
N ARG A 438 18.66 -8.58 -21.67
CA ARG A 438 19.22 -9.31 -22.80
C ARG A 438 18.95 -8.60 -24.12
N GLY A 439 17.70 -8.24 -24.38
CA GLY A 439 17.33 -7.55 -25.62
C GLY A 439 18.08 -6.22 -25.80
N LEU A 440 18.24 -5.45 -24.72
CA LEU A 440 19.02 -4.21 -24.74
C LEU A 440 20.52 -4.44 -25.02
N LEU A 441 21.10 -5.52 -24.50
CA LEU A 441 22.49 -5.90 -24.75
C LEU A 441 22.71 -6.35 -26.19
N ASP A 442 21.81 -7.17 -26.73
CA ASP A 442 21.89 -7.65 -28.12
C ASP A 442 21.78 -6.47 -29.10
N LEU A 443 20.86 -5.52 -28.83
CA LEU A 443 20.76 -4.27 -29.59
C LEU A 443 22.04 -3.44 -29.50
N ALA A 444 22.63 -3.32 -28.31
CA ALA A 444 23.89 -2.58 -28.13
C ALA A 444 25.08 -3.25 -28.86
N ARG A 445 24.99 -4.55 -29.15
CA ARG A 445 25.96 -5.32 -29.94
C ARG A 445 25.64 -5.30 -31.45
N GLY A 446 24.54 -4.69 -31.86
CA GLY A 446 24.11 -4.60 -33.26
C GLY A 446 23.23 -5.76 -33.74
N ASP A 447 22.83 -6.69 -32.87
CA ASP A 447 21.90 -7.76 -33.22
C ASP A 447 20.45 -7.33 -32.96
N GLU A 448 19.89 -6.58 -33.92
CA GLU A 448 18.51 -6.08 -33.83
C GLU A 448 17.48 -7.22 -33.75
N VAL A 449 17.70 -8.30 -34.50
CA VAL A 449 16.74 -9.42 -34.58
C VAL A 449 16.65 -10.14 -33.24
N ALA A 450 17.78 -10.51 -32.64
CA ALA A 450 17.79 -11.15 -31.33
C ALA A 450 17.28 -10.20 -30.23
N GLY A 451 17.67 -8.93 -30.32
CA GLY A 451 17.24 -7.85 -29.44
C GLY A 451 15.73 -7.72 -29.36
N LEU A 452 15.09 -7.48 -30.50
CA LEU A 452 13.63 -7.33 -30.58
C LEU A 452 12.89 -8.60 -30.21
N LYS A 453 13.40 -9.79 -30.58
CA LYS A 453 12.80 -11.07 -30.19
C LYS A 453 12.72 -11.21 -28.67
N SER A 454 13.79 -10.86 -27.95
CA SER A 454 13.82 -10.91 -26.49
C SER A 454 12.84 -9.92 -25.85
N LEU A 455 12.75 -8.69 -26.39
CA LEU A 455 11.81 -7.68 -25.91
C LEU A 455 10.35 -8.09 -26.14
N GLN A 456 10.02 -8.65 -27.31
CA GLN A 456 8.69 -9.18 -27.61
C GLN A 456 8.32 -10.37 -26.72
N GLU A 457 9.27 -11.24 -26.38
CA GLU A 457 8.98 -12.32 -25.43
C GLU A 457 8.70 -11.77 -24.02
N SER A 458 9.38 -10.69 -23.62
CA SER A 458 9.10 -10.01 -22.36
C SER A 458 7.66 -9.46 -22.30
N THR A 459 7.12 -8.91 -23.40
CA THR A 459 5.73 -8.44 -23.44
C THR A 459 4.72 -9.58 -23.31
N ARG A 460 4.97 -10.73 -23.96
CA ARG A 460 4.12 -11.92 -23.85
C ARG A 460 4.07 -12.48 -22.42
N ILE A 461 5.14 -12.31 -21.65
CA ILE A 461 5.15 -12.68 -20.23
C ILE A 461 4.25 -11.73 -19.45
N GLN A 462 4.39 -10.41 -19.63
CA GLN A 462 3.55 -9.41 -18.96
C GLN A 462 2.06 -9.67 -19.20
N GLU A 463 1.67 -9.98 -20.44
CA GLU A 463 0.27 -10.26 -20.81
C GLU A 463 -0.34 -11.46 -20.10
N LYS A 464 0.50 -12.40 -19.62
CA LYS A 464 0.06 -13.60 -18.88
C LYS A 464 0.22 -13.46 -17.37
N MET A 465 0.90 -12.43 -16.90
CA MET A 465 1.14 -12.23 -15.47
C MET A 465 -0.19 -11.91 -14.76
N PRO A 466 -0.38 -12.40 -13.52
CA PRO A 466 -1.49 -11.95 -12.69
C PRO A 466 -1.45 -10.44 -12.49
N LEU A 467 -2.64 -9.83 -12.45
CA LEU A 467 -2.78 -8.38 -12.30
C LEU A 467 -2.04 -7.86 -11.07
N ALA A 468 -1.33 -6.77 -11.27
CA ALA A 468 -0.53 -6.10 -10.26
C ALA A 468 -1.29 -4.93 -9.63
N TYR A 469 -1.07 -4.70 -8.35
CA TYR A 469 -1.43 -3.44 -7.70
C TYR A 469 -0.26 -2.47 -7.72
N GLY A 470 -0.57 -1.18 -7.89
CA GLY A 470 0.37 -0.10 -7.62
C GLY A 470 1.44 0.09 -8.69
N PRO A 471 2.65 0.56 -8.29
CA PRO A 471 3.76 0.76 -9.19
C PRO A 471 4.10 -0.49 -10.03
N PRO A 472 4.59 -0.33 -11.26
CA PRO A 472 4.77 -1.42 -12.22
C PRO A 472 5.81 -2.44 -11.74
N SER A 473 5.55 -3.70 -12.05
CA SER A 473 6.47 -4.82 -11.87
C SER A 473 6.29 -5.77 -13.06
N PRO A 474 7.25 -5.86 -14.01
CA PRO A 474 8.61 -5.29 -13.98
C PRO A 474 8.69 -3.76 -13.83
N VAL A 475 9.76 -3.25 -13.21
CA VAL A 475 9.95 -1.81 -12.91
C VAL A 475 9.89 -0.93 -14.17
N LYS A 476 10.41 -1.45 -15.29
CA LYS A 476 10.23 -0.88 -16.62
C LYS A 476 9.15 -1.70 -17.34
N PRO A 477 7.97 -1.15 -17.65
CA PRO A 477 6.94 -1.93 -18.34
C PRO A 477 7.46 -2.48 -19.68
N PRO A 478 7.31 -3.79 -19.97
CA PRO A 478 7.79 -4.41 -21.21
C PRO A 478 7.32 -3.73 -22.49
N HIS A 479 6.02 -3.44 -22.61
CA HIS A 479 5.45 -2.73 -23.77
C HIS A 479 6.02 -1.30 -23.92
N GLU A 480 6.25 -0.58 -22.82
CA GLU A 480 6.90 0.75 -22.86
C GLU A 480 8.34 0.65 -23.37
N LEU A 481 9.11 -0.33 -22.89
CA LEU A 481 10.50 -0.52 -23.34
C LEU A 481 10.57 -0.93 -24.82
N LEU A 482 9.69 -1.82 -25.27
CA LEU A 482 9.61 -2.21 -26.67
C LEU A 482 9.28 -1.00 -27.55
N GLY A 483 8.30 -0.17 -27.15
CA GLY A 483 7.95 1.07 -27.83
C GLY A 483 9.12 2.05 -27.92
N GLU A 484 9.88 2.24 -26.83
CA GLU A 484 11.08 3.09 -26.82
C GLU A 484 12.16 2.61 -27.79
N VAL A 485 12.37 1.29 -27.89
CA VAL A 485 13.34 0.71 -28.82
C VAL A 485 12.87 0.85 -30.26
N LEU A 486 11.62 0.50 -30.56
CA LEU A 486 11.04 0.63 -31.90
C LEU A 486 11.06 2.08 -32.40
N LEU A 487 10.77 3.03 -31.50
CA LEU A 487 10.86 4.47 -31.81
C LEU A 487 12.29 4.85 -32.23
N LYS A 488 13.31 4.38 -31.50
CA LYS A 488 14.71 4.65 -31.82
C LYS A 488 15.16 4.03 -33.15
N LEU A 489 14.53 2.92 -33.55
CA LEU A 489 14.78 2.24 -34.82
C LEU A 489 13.99 2.86 -35.99
N GLY A 490 13.21 3.92 -35.77
CA GLY A 490 12.38 4.53 -36.81
C GLY A 490 11.10 3.76 -37.14
N ARG A 491 10.75 2.74 -36.35
CA ARG A 491 9.57 1.87 -36.56
C ARG A 491 8.33 2.46 -35.89
N TYR A 492 7.93 3.65 -36.32
CA TYR A 492 6.96 4.50 -35.60
C TYR A 492 5.57 3.87 -35.41
N ALA A 493 5.04 3.17 -36.42
CA ALA A 493 3.73 2.53 -36.32
C ALA A 493 3.71 1.39 -35.27
N GLU A 494 4.78 0.60 -35.22
CA GLU A 494 4.93 -0.48 -34.25
C GLU A 494 5.21 0.08 -32.85
N ALA A 495 6.01 1.15 -32.76
CA ALA A 495 6.22 1.88 -31.52
C ALA A 495 4.91 2.42 -30.94
N SER A 496 4.06 3.03 -31.78
CA SER A 496 2.73 3.51 -31.38
C SER A 496 1.88 2.37 -30.81
N THR A 497 1.85 1.22 -31.49
CA THR A 497 1.11 0.03 -31.03
C THR A 497 1.59 -0.45 -29.66
N ALA A 498 2.91 -0.47 -29.45
CA ALA A 498 3.50 -0.87 -28.18
C ALA A 498 3.16 0.12 -27.06
N PHE A 499 3.19 1.44 -27.33
CA PHE A 499 2.81 2.44 -26.33
C PHE A 499 1.31 2.41 -25.99
N ASP A 500 0.44 2.14 -26.96
CA ASP A 500 -1.00 1.96 -26.71
C ASP A 500 -1.22 0.81 -25.72
N LYS A 501 -0.56 -0.34 -25.96
CA LYS A 501 -0.59 -1.47 -25.05
C LYS A 501 -0.04 -1.11 -23.67
N ALA A 502 1.06 -0.36 -23.60
CA ALA A 502 1.57 0.11 -22.31
C ALA A 502 0.55 0.96 -21.54
N LEU A 503 -0.19 1.83 -22.22
CA LEU A 503 -1.21 2.70 -21.63
C LEU A 503 -2.52 1.97 -21.27
N GLU A 504 -2.83 0.83 -21.90
CA GLU A 504 -3.90 -0.07 -21.44
C GLU A 504 -3.58 -0.65 -20.06
N PHE A 505 -2.32 -1.06 -19.82
CA PHE A 505 -1.89 -1.59 -18.53
C PHE A 505 -1.70 -0.49 -17.47
N ALA A 506 -1.24 0.69 -17.87
CA ALA A 506 -0.92 1.80 -16.98
C ALA A 506 -1.42 3.14 -17.57
N PRO A 507 -2.72 3.44 -17.41
CA PRO A 507 -3.30 4.68 -17.92
C PRO A 507 -2.53 5.92 -17.45
N LYS A 508 -2.30 6.85 -18.39
CA LYS A 508 -1.62 8.14 -18.16
C LYS A 508 -0.21 8.03 -17.55
N ARG A 509 0.47 6.89 -17.68
CA ARG A 509 1.89 6.78 -17.30
C ARG A 509 2.74 7.74 -18.13
N ALA A 510 3.54 8.57 -17.47
CA ALA A 510 4.18 9.73 -18.10
C ALA A 510 5.15 9.37 -19.22
N LEU A 511 6.05 8.41 -18.99
CA LEU A 511 7.03 8.00 -20.01
C LEU A 511 6.39 7.30 -21.21
N SER A 512 5.28 6.57 -20.99
CA SER A 512 4.49 5.96 -22.06
C SER A 512 3.76 7.02 -22.89
N LEU A 513 3.15 8.02 -22.25
CA LEU A 513 2.53 9.16 -22.95
C LEU A 513 3.56 9.93 -23.80
N LEU A 514 4.73 10.24 -23.23
CA LEU A 514 5.82 10.91 -23.94
C LEU A 514 6.28 10.09 -25.15
N GLY A 515 6.47 8.78 -24.97
CA GLY A 515 6.85 7.86 -26.04
C GLY A 515 5.79 7.78 -27.14
N ALA A 516 4.52 7.66 -26.76
CA ALA A 516 3.39 7.63 -27.68
C ALA A 516 3.29 8.93 -28.50
N ALA A 517 3.43 10.09 -27.86
CA ALA A 517 3.41 11.38 -28.52
C ALA A 517 4.53 11.52 -29.54
N ARG A 518 5.76 11.13 -29.17
CA ARG A 518 6.93 11.15 -30.06
C ARG A 518 6.77 10.17 -31.24
N ALA A 519 6.26 8.96 -30.99
CA ALA A 519 6.00 7.98 -32.04
C ALA A 519 4.93 8.47 -33.04
N ALA A 520 3.83 9.03 -32.54
CA ALA A 520 2.79 9.62 -33.37
C ALA A 520 3.33 10.79 -34.23
N LYS A 521 4.06 11.73 -33.59
CA LYS A 521 4.65 12.89 -34.28
C LYS A 521 5.62 12.48 -35.38
N GLN A 522 6.54 11.55 -35.09
CA GLN A 522 7.52 11.08 -36.08
C GLN A 522 6.90 10.19 -37.15
N GLY A 523 5.79 9.51 -36.84
CA GLY A 523 4.97 8.76 -37.78
C GLY A 523 4.02 9.63 -38.64
N GLY A 524 3.95 10.94 -38.41
CA GLY A 524 3.11 11.88 -39.16
C GLY A 524 1.67 12.05 -38.64
N ASP A 525 1.31 11.43 -37.51
CA ASP A 525 0.00 11.56 -36.88
C ASP A 525 0.02 12.69 -35.83
N LEU A 526 -0.01 13.93 -36.33
CA LEU A 526 0.06 15.14 -35.48
C LEU A 526 -1.12 15.27 -34.50
N PRO A 527 -2.40 15.04 -34.89
CA PRO A 527 -3.53 15.15 -33.96
C PRO A 527 -3.38 14.20 -32.76
N ARG A 528 -2.90 12.97 -33.01
CA ARG A 528 -2.66 12.00 -31.95
C ARG A 528 -1.48 12.37 -31.06
N ALA A 529 -0.42 12.94 -31.65
CA ALA A 529 0.69 13.47 -30.88
C ALA A 529 0.24 14.57 -29.92
N GLU A 530 -0.55 15.53 -30.40
CA GLU A 530 -1.13 16.61 -29.58
C GLU A 530 -2.01 16.07 -28.45
N GLN A 531 -2.82 15.05 -28.72
CA GLN A 531 -3.63 14.39 -27.69
C GLN A 531 -2.77 13.83 -26.55
N PHE A 532 -1.72 13.05 -26.87
CA PHE A 532 -0.84 12.47 -25.85
C PHE A 532 -0.02 13.52 -25.11
N TYR A 533 0.47 14.55 -25.82
CA TYR A 533 1.16 15.66 -25.20
C TYR A 533 0.26 16.47 -24.26
N SER A 534 -1.00 16.72 -24.62
CA SER A 534 -1.98 17.37 -23.74
C SER A 534 -2.24 16.55 -22.47
N MET A 535 -2.37 15.22 -22.61
CA MET A 535 -2.47 14.33 -21.46
C MET A 535 -1.21 14.42 -20.58
N LEU A 536 -0.02 14.39 -21.18
CA LEU A 536 1.24 14.51 -20.43
C LEU A 536 1.37 15.86 -19.73
N GLN A 537 0.97 16.95 -20.38
CA GLN A 537 0.94 18.29 -19.77
C GLN A 537 0.05 18.32 -18.53
N SER A 538 -1.09 17.62 -18.56
CA SER A 538 -1.97 17.50 -17.38
C SER A 538 -1.32 16.71 -16.23
N VAL A 539 -0.53 15.69 -16.55
CA VAL A 539 0.22 14.87 -15.58
C VAL A 539 1.40 15.63 -14.99
N TRP A 540 2.13 16.38 -15.81
CA TRP A 540 3.29 17.18 -15.44
C TRP A 540 2.94 18.62 -15.06
N ASN A 541 1.69 18.94 -14.72
CA ASN A 541 1.29 20.32 -14.41
C ASN A 541 2.04 20.95 -13.22
N LYS A 542 2.72 20.14 -12.40
CA LYS A 542 3.57 20.52 -11.26
C LYS A 542 4.99 19.94 -11.35
N SER A 543 5.45 19.54 -12.54
CA SER A 543 6.78 18.95 -12.69
C SER A 543 7.88 19.98 -12.38
N ASP A 544 9.09 19.47 -12.16
CA ASP A 544 10.31 20.28 -12.22
C ASP A 544 10.51 20.81 -13.66
N ALA A 545 11.57 21.60 -13.87
CA ALA A 545 11.99 22.03 -15.19
C ALA A 545 12.58 20.84 -15.96
N LEU A 546 11.74 20.16 -16.75
CA LEU A 546 12.12 19.01 -17.57
C LEU A 546 12.28 19.44 -19.04
N PRO A 547 13.40 19.12 -19.71
CA PRO A 547 13.64 19.48 -21.10
C PRO A 547 12.55 18.98 -22.06
N GLU A 548 11.95 17.83 -21.76
CA GLU A 548 10.89 17.24 -22.57
C GLU A 548 9.62 18.10 -22.64
N ARG A 549 9.44 19.04 -21.69
CA ARG A 549 8.32 19.99 -21.74
C ARG A 549 8.38 20.89 -22.95
N ASP A 550 9.57 21.20 -23.46
CA ASP A 550 9.74 22.07 -24.62
C ASP A 550 9.11 21.47 -25.90
N GLU A 551 8.84 20.15 -25.90
CA GLU A 551 8.19 19.47 -27.04
C GLU A 551 6.70 19.78 -27.18
N PHE A 552 6.04 20.24 -26.12
CA PHE A 552 4.59 20.44 -26.06
C PHE A 552 4.15 21.66 -25.25
N SER A 553 5.09 22.38 -24.66
CA SER A 553 4.86 23.73 -24.16
C SER A 553 4.93 24.66 -25.38
N THR A 554 3.85 24.69 -26.17
CA THR A 554 3.66 25.80 -27.13
C THR A 554 3.16 27.01 -26.32
N PRO A 555 3.65 28.23 -26.62
CA PRO A 555 3.31 29.45 -25.88
C PRO A 555 1.82 29.81 -25.91
#